data_AF-I1SRH1-F1
#
_entry.id   AF-I1SRH1-F1
#
_cell.length_a   1.000
_cell.length_b   1.000
_cell.length_c   1.000
_cell.angle_alpha   90.00
_cell.angle_beta   90.00
_cell.angle_gamma   90.00
#
_symmetry.space_group_name_H-M   'P 1'
#
loop_
_entity.id
_entity.type
_entity.pdbx_description
1 polymer ?
#
loop_
_entity_poly.entity_id
_entity_poly.type
_entity_poly.pdbx_seq_one_letter_code
_entity_poly.pdbx_strand_id
1 'polypeptide(L)'
;YMGRTCKSGQWSGHVRCIKPCTVTKEEMDKHNLQLQKHWLDKIYSEHNDHLTFICKERKRPDGRVGMRQRCVEGVIELPTCV
;
A
#
# COMPACT_ATOMS: atom_id res chain seq x y z
N TYR A 1 -9.85 6.27 -13.27
CA TYR A 1 -11.18 5.65 -13.10
C TYR A 1 -12.23 6.57 -13.67
N MET A 2 -13.17 6.04 -14.47
CA MET A 2 -14.27 6.84 -15.00
C MET A 2 -15.41 6.85 -13.99
N GLY A 3 -15.52 7.94 -13.23
CA GLY A 3 -16.61 8.14 -12.27
C GLY A 3 -17.97 8.24 -12.96
N ARG A 4 -19.04 7.98 -12.21
CA ARG A 4 -20.41 8.09 -12.72
C ARG A 4 -20.68 9.54 -13.16
N THR A 5 -21.07 9.70 -14.42
CA THR A 5 -21.24 11.00 -15.09
C THR A 5 -22.57 11.03 -15.82
N CYS A 6 -23.31 12.13 -15.76
CA CYS A 6 -24.51 12.35 -16.56
C CYS A 6 -24.17 13.22 -17.78
N LYS A 7 -24.51 12.74 -18.98
CA LYS A 7 -24.43 13.53 -20.22
C LYS A 7 -25.75 13.38 -20.97
N SER A 8 -26.39 14.51 -21.29
CA SER A 8 -27.66 14.55 -22.04
C SER A 8 -28.75 13.64 -21.47
N GLY A 9 -28.87 13.59 -20.13
CA GLY A 9 -29.87 12.75 -19.44
C GLY A 9 -29.51 11.26 -19.36
N GLN A 10 -28.37 10.83 -19.93
CA GLN A 10 -27.88 9.45 -19.82
C GLN A 10 -26.74 9.36 -18.81
N TRP A 11 -26.89 8.44 -17.85
CA TRP A 11 -25.84 8.10 -16.91
C TRP A 11 -24.86 7.11 -17.54
N SER A 12 -23.57 7.41 -17.45
CA SER A 12 -22.48 6.53 -17.85
C SER A 12 -21.46 6.40 -16.71
N GLY A 13 -20.67 5.32 -16.71
CA GLY A 13 -19.71 5.04 -15.64
C GLY A 13 -20.31 4.44 -14.36
N HIS A 14 -19.45 4.06 -13.43
CA HIS A 14 -19.82 3.40 -12.18
C HIS A 14 -19.02 3.95 -11.00
N VAL A 15 -19.67 4.07 -9.84
CA VAL A 15 -19.00 4.39 -8.58
C VAL A 15 -18.61 3.07 -7.93
N ARG A 16 -17.34 2.90 -7.59
CA ARG A 16 -16.84 1.72 -6.90
C ARG A 16 -16.09 2.13 -5.65
N CYS A 17 -16.22 1.32 -4.61
CA CYS A 17 -15.39 1.44 -3.42
C CYS A 17 -14.03 0.78 -3.71
N ILE A 18 -12.95 1.55 -3.61
CA ILE A 18 -11.60 1.02 -3.77
C ILE A 18 -11.09 0.66 -2.39
N LYS A 19 -10.69 -0.60 -2.19
CA LYS A 19 -10.21 -1.05 -0.89
C LYS A 19 -8.88 -0.36 -0.56
N PRO A 20 -8.71 0.18 0.65
CA PRO A 20 -7.43 0.67 1.13
C PRO A 20 -6.54 -0.51 1.54
N CYS A 21 -5.23 -0.30 1.57
CA CYS A 21 -4.28 -1.29 2.07
C CYS A 21 -4.13 -1.13 3.57
N THR A 22 -4.01 -2.24 4.27
CA THR A 22 -3.64 -2.25 5.69
C THR A 22 -2.42 -3.14 5.81
N VAL A 23 -1.39 -2.63 6.47
CA VAL A 23 -0.21 -3.41 6.83
C VAL A 23 -0.11 -3.40 8.35
N THR A 24 -0.04 -4.58 8.95
CA THR A 24 0.12 -4.70 10.40
C THR A 24 1.59 -4.81 10.80
N LYS A 25 1.88 -4.52 12.07
CA LYS A 25 3.23 -4.69 12.61
C LYS A 25 3.68 -6.15 12.53
N GLU A 26 2.79 -7.09 12.79
CA GLU A 26 3.08 -8.53 12.72
C GLU A 26 3.46 -8.97 11.29
N GLU A 27 2.81 -8.40 10.26
CA GLU A 27 3.17 -8.65 8.86
C GLU A 27 4.54 -8.07 8.52
N MET A 28 4.83 -6.84 8.93
CA MET A 28 6.15 -6.23 8.75
C MET A 28 7.26 -7.01 9.47
N ASP A 29 6.97 -7.45 10.69
CA ASP A 29 7.92 -8.18 11.53
C ASP A 29 8.35 -9.50 10.89
N LYS A 30 7.41 -10.23 10.26
CA LYS A 30 7.71 -11.47 9.49
C LYS A 30 8.68 -11.24 8.33
N HIS A 31 8.69 -10.04 7.76
CA HIS A 31 9.53 -9.65 6.63
C HIS A 31 10.79 -8.86 7.05
N ASN A 32 11.05 -8.72 8.36
CA ASN A 32 12.13 -7.88 8.92
C ASN A 32 12.04 -6.40 8.50
N LEU A 33 10.82 -5.88 8.35
CA LEU A 33 10.56 -4.51 7.94
C LEU A 33 10.16 -3.60 9.10
N GLN A 34 10.28 -2.31 8.86
CA GLN A 34 9.65 -1.24 9.61
C GLN A 34 9.30 -0.11 8.62
N LEU A 35 8.40 0.79 9.02
CA LEU A 35 8.07 1.95 8.20
C LEU A 35 9.15 3.01 8.33
N GLN A 36 9.46 3.71 7.23
CA GLN A 36 10.37 4.85 7.28
C GLN A 36 9.86 5.95 8.22
N LYS A 37 8.53 6.06 8.37
CA LYS A 37 7.87 6.99 9.30
C LYS A 37 7.39 6.21 10.52
N HIS A 38 8.11 6.34 11.64
CA HIS A 38 7.89 5.57 12.87
C HIS A 38 6.57 5.87 13.62
N TRP A 39 5.87 6.97 13.31
CA TRP A 39 4.63 7.37 13.98
C TRP A 39 3.37 6.74 13.37
N LEU A 40 3.54 5.83 12.42
CA LEU A 40 2.45 5.14 11.73
C LEU A 40 2.48 3.65 12.09
N ASP A 41 2.18 3.29 13.34
CA ASP A 41 2.21 1.89 13.81
C ASP A 41 1.24 0.96 13.06
N LYS A 42 0.26 1.54 12.35
CA LYS A 42 -0.61 0.85 11.39
C LYS A 42 -0.91 1.82 10.25
N ILE A 43 -0.35 1.59 9.06
CA ILE A 43 -0.73 2.41 7.90
C ILE A 43 -1.97 1.82 7.26
N TYR A 44 -3.08 2.51 7.51
CA TYR A 44 -4.17 2.55 6.56
C TYR A 44 -3.69 3.42 5.37
N SER A 45 -3.43 2.78 4.24
CA SER A 45 -2.95 3.45 3.02
C SER A 45 -4.13 3.58 2.06
N GLU A 46 -4.45 4.79 1.61
CA GLU A 46 -5.46 4.95 0.58
C GLU A 46 -4.97 4.34 -0.74
N HIS A 47 -5.89 4.08 -1.66
CA HIS A 47 -5.51 3.60 -2.98
C HIS A 47 -4.66 4.64 -3.71
N ASN A 48 -3.54 4.19 -4.30
CA ASN A 48 -2.47 4.98 -4.92
C ASN A 48 -1.54 5.71 -3.96
N ASP A 49 -1.76 5.64 -2.65
CA ASP A 49 -0.74 6.06 -1.69
C ASP A 49 0.48 5.15 -1.76
N HIS A 50 1.62 5.72 -1.36
CA HIS A 50 2.89 5.03 -1.34
C HIS A 50 3.41 4.88 0.08
N LEU A 51 3.80 3.66 0.44
CA LEU A 51 4.49 3.36 1.67
C LEU A 51 5.96 3.10 1.37
N THR A 52 6.83 3.69 2.17
CA THR A 52 8.26 3.39 2.12
C THR A 52 8.60 2.55 3.35
N PHE A 53 9.02 1.33 3.09
CA PHE A 53 9.57 0.41 4.07
C PHE A 53 11.07 0.57 4.15
N ILE A 54 11.62 0.26 5.32
CA ILE A 54 13.06 0.10 5.53
C ILE A 54 13.28 -1.21 6.29
N CYS A 55 14.46 -1.79 6.14
CA CYS A 55 14.81 -2.97 6.92
C CYS A 55 14.98 -2.61 8.40
N LYS A 56 14.67 -3.56 9.27
CA LYS A 56 15.11 -3.52 10.66
C LYS A 56 16.63 -3.54 10.75
N GLU A 57 17.16 -3.18 11.93
CA GLU A 57 18.61 -3.10 12.15
C GLU A 57 19.33 -4.38 11.71
N ARG A 58 20.49 -4.20 11.07
CA ARG A 58 21.40 -5.26 10.61
C ARG A 58 20.83 -6.19 9.52
N LYS A 59 19.69 -5.85 8.93
CA LYS A 59 19.07 -6.58 7.80
C LYS A 59 19.27 -5.82 6.50
N ARG A 60 19.27 -6.53 5.37
CA ARG A 60 19.38 -5.92 4.03
C ARG A 60 18.25 -6.37 3.11
N PRO A 61 17.84 -5.52 2.14
CA PRO A 61 16.86 -5.91 1.12
C PRO A 61 17.32 -7.18 0.39
N ASP A 62 16.39 -8.12 0.15
CA ASP A 62 16.66 -9.27 -0.72
C ASP A 62 16.70 -8.89 -2.22
N GLY A 63 16.25 -7.67 -2.54
CA GLY A 63 16.25 -7.08 -3.88
C GLY A 63 15.13 -7.55 -4.80
N ARG A 64 14.23 -8.44 -4.36
CA ARG A 64 13.15 -8.98 -5.21
C ARG A 64 12.01 -7.99 -5.39
N VAL A 65 11.71 -7.26 -4.32
CA VAL A 65 10.62 -6.28 -4.25
C VAL A 65 11.18 -4.94 -3.78
N GLY A 66 10.79 -3.85 -4.44
CA GLY A 66 11.25 -2.51 -4.10
C GLY A 66 10.77 -2.06 -2.71
N MET A 67 11.55 -1.22 -2.03
CA MET A 67 11.20 -0.75 -0.68
C MET A 67 10.08 0.31 -0.64
N ARG A 68 9.77 0.93 -1.78
CA ARG A 68 8.66 1.88 -1.94
C ARG A 68 7.54 1.23 -2.73
N GLN A 69 6.40 1.02 -2.08
CA GLN A 69 5.28 0.25 -2.60
C GLN A 69 4.03 1.10 -2.69
N ARG A 70 3.23 0.85 -3.73
CA ARG A 70 1.98 1.58 -3.96
C ARG A 70 0.81 0.68 -3.61
N CYS A 71 -0.15 1.21 -2.85
CA CYS A 71 -1.38 0.50 -2.58
C CYS A 71 -2.28 0.44 -3.83
N VAL A 72 -2.55 -0.76 -4.34
CA VAL A 72 -3.41 -0.99 -5.50
C VAL A 72 -4.57 -1.87 -5.10
N GLU A 73 -5.76 -1.26 -5.00
CA GLU A 73 -7.03 -1.97 -4.71
C GLU A 73 -6.99 -2.88 -3.47
N GLY A 74 -6.33 -2.42 -2.41
CA GLY A 74 -6.21 -3.14 -1.15
C GLY A 74 -5.08 -4.16 -1.12
N VAL A 75 -4.27 -4.22 -2.17
CA VAL A 75 -3.06 -5.03 -2.25
C VAL A 75 -1.83 -4.12 -2.18
N ILE A 76 -0.92 -4.46 -1.30
CA ILE A 76 0.42 -3.88 -1.23
C ILE A 76 1.41 -5.04 -1.07
N GLU A 77 2.40 -5.10 -1.94
CA GLU A 77 3.40 -6.16 -1.91
C GLU A 77 4.46 -5.81 -0.87
N LEU A 78 4.65 -6.64 0.15
CA LEU A 78 5.65 -6.38 1.18
C LEU A 78 7.04 -6.82 0.69
N PRO A 79 8.05 -5.94 0.73
CA PRO A 79 9.43 -6.34 0.49
C PRO A 79 9.93 -7.28 1.59
N THR A 80 11.09 -7.91 1.38
CA THR A 80 11.69 -8.79 2.40
C THR A 80 13.13 -8.38 2.66
N CYS A 81 13.52 -8.38 3.94
CA CYS A 81 14.91 -8.22 4.33
C CYS A 81 15.47 -9.50 4.95
N VAL A 82 16.73 -9.81 4.66
CA VAL A 82 17.46 -10.99 5.12
C VAL A 82 18.63 -10.62 6.04
#